data_AF-A0AAW2CZY0-F1
#
_entry.id   AF-A0AAW2CZY0-F1
#
_cell.length_a   1.000
_cell.length_b   1.000
_cell.length_c   1.000
_cell.angle_alpha   90.00
_cell.angle_beta   90.00
_cell.angle_gamma   90.00
#
_symmetry.space_group_name_H-M   'P 1'
#
loop_
_entity.id
_entity.type
_entity.pdbx_description
1 polymer ?
#
loop_
_entity_poly.entity_id
_entity_poly.type
_entity_poly.pdbx_seq_one_letter_code
_entity_poly.pdbx_strand_id
1 'polypeptide(L)'
;MDNRIAENPSPTRAKWRKVAYGGMQPGFDDNHTDECFLEGMVMNANVVKRDMLKVMQDAISISQYLCIVVLVGLVWTYTLRSTLDESSLLYLDVSLLGSGFLVLLLTEEMLSLNLLLHYLLNVFFFTTGLFVLAPIYQTLTRSISSDTIWAVTVSLVILHLFLHDYSGSTVTAPGALKNPTLTSSISLNASVVASVFIASRLPSRLQVFAIMLFSLQVFLFAPLVTYCIKKYSFHLHLCFSFSLMAVTLAFVYTLHRLLFVLLLGLLVFVTVVCPYWLIRMQEYKFEINGPWDEAKLCFDITD
;
A
#
# COMPACT_ATOMS: atom_id res chain seq x y z
N MET A 1 16.07 9.85 -93.87
CA MET A 1 15.09 10.70 -93.16
C MET A 1 14.76 9.94 -91.89
N ASP A 2 15.57 10.13 -90.86
CA ASP A 2 15.48 9.37 -89.62
C ASP A 2 14.64 10.16 -88.62
N ASN A 3 13.37 9.76 -88.47
CA ASN A 3 12.50 10.25 -87.41
C ASN A 3 12.98 9.65 -86.07
N ARG A 4 13.77 10.41 -85.32
CA ARG A 4 14.03 10.13 -83.90
C ARG A 4 12.77 10.47 -83.12
N ILE A 5 12.01 9.45 -82.74
CA ILE A 5 10.96 9.53 -81.73
C ILE A 5 11.68 9.84 -80.41
N ALA A 6 11.52 11.07 -79.92
CA ALA A 6 11.94 11.42 -78.57
C ALA A 6 11.01 10.69 -77.60
N GLU A 7 11.54 9.69 -76.90
CA GLU A 7 10.90 9.15 -75.70
C GLU A 7 10.84 10.26 -74.66
N ASN A 8 9.65 10.83 -74.45
CA ASN A 8 9.40 11.68 -73.31
C ASN A 8 9.59 10.84 -72.04
N PRO A 9 10.41 11.26 -71.06
CA PRO A 9 10.50 10.56 -69.80
C PRO A 9 9.12 10.61 -69.16
N SER A 10 8.55 9.43 -68.88
CA SER A 10 7.32 9.30 -68.09
C SER A 10 7.44 10.15 -66.82
N PRO A 11 6.39 10.90 -66.41
CA PRO A 11 6.45 11.70 -65.21
C PRO A 11 6.83 10.78 -64.05
N THR A 12 7.90 11.14 -63.33
CA THR A 12 8.33 10.45 -62.12
C THR A 12 7.14 10.41 -61.17
N ARG A 13 6.56 9.22 -60.98
CA ARG A 13 5.42 9.04 -60.09
C ARG A 13 5.83 9.55 -58.71
N ALA A 14 5.04 10.48 -58.15
CA ALA A 14 5.33 11.04 -56.84
C ALA A 14 5.38 9.89 -55.82
N LYS A 15 6.51 9.76 -55.10
CA LYS A 15 6.65 8.76 -54.04
C LYS A 15 5.76 9.17 -52.87
N TRP A 16 5.02 8.22 -52.30
CA TRP A 16 4.22 8.45 -51.10
C TRP A 16 5.11 8.98 -49.97
N ARG A 17 4.60 9.95 -49.21
CA ARG A 17 5.33 10.60 -48.11
C ARG A 17 4.64 10.34 -46.78
N LYS A 18 5.41 10.01 -45.75
CA LYS A 18 4.90 9.82 -44.39
C LYS A 18 4.66 11.18 -43.72
N VAL A 19 3.47 11.76 -43.88
CA VAL A 19 3.06 13.05 -43.27
C VAL A 19 1.74 12.91 -42.50
N ALA A 20 1.70 13.30 -41.22
CA ALA A 20 0.52 13.17 -40.35
C ALA A 20 -0.55 14.18 -40.74
N TYR A 21 -0.08 15.40 -41.02
CA TYR A 21 -0.89 16.55 -41.34
C TYR A 21 -0.46 17.06 -42.71
N GLY A 22 -1.17 16.65 -43.76
CA GLY A 22 -0.79 16.99 -45.14
C GLY A 22 -1.90 16.87 -46.19
N GLY A 23 -3.11 16.44 -45.81
CA GLY A 23 -4.19 16.16 -46.76
C GLY A 23 -3.93 14.93 -47.65
N MET A 24 -4.85 14.66 -48.58
CA MET A 24 -4.79 13.50 -49.48
C MET A 24 -3.66 13.67 -50.51
N GLN A 25 -2.79 12.66 -50.63
CA GLN A 25 -1.69 12.67 -51.60
C GLN A 25 -2.20 12.21 -52.98
N PRO A 26 -2.02 13.00 -54.06
CA PRO A 26 -2.50 12.63 -55.38
C PRO A 26 -1.85 11.33 -55.89
N GLY A 27 -2.67 10.40 -56.39
CA GLY A 27 -2.20 9.14 -56.99
C GLY A 27 -2.12 7.95 -56.02
N PHE A 28 -2.63 8.11 -54.80
CA PHE A 28 -2.77 7.07 -53.78
C PHE A 28 -4.20 7.06 -53.24
N ASP A 29 -4.75 5.87 -53.01
CA ASP A 29 -6.05 5.70 -52.39
C ASP A 29 -6.01 6.11 -50.91
N ASP A 30 -7.16 6.45 -50.34
CA ASP A 30 -7.27 6.91 -48.95
C ASP A 30 -6.80 5.86 -47.92
N ASN A 31 -6.90 4.58 -48.27
CA ASN A 31 -6.42 3.44 -47.46
C ASN A 31 -5.04 2.91 -47.91
N HIS A 32 -4.32 3.65 -48.74
CA HIS A 32 -3.01 3.22 -49.23
C HIS A 32 -2.00 3.10 -48.08
N THR A 33 -1.40 1.92 -47.93
CA THR A 33 -0.32 1.64 -46.97
C THR A 33 0.97 1.38 -47.74
N ASP A 34 1.94 2.28 -47.61
CA ASP A 34 3.25 2.16 -48.27
C ASP A 34 4.10 1.05 -47.63
N GLU A 35 5.01 0.43 -48.40
CA GLU A 35 5.87 -0.66 -47.90
C GLU A 35 6.77 -0.21 -46.73
N CYS A 36 7.14 1.07 -46.68
CA CYS A 36 7.91 1.68 -45.59
C CYS A 36 7.06 1.99 -44.33
N PHE A 37 5.77 1.63 -44.30
CA PHE A 37 4.86 1.99 -43.20
C PHE A 37 5.37 1.45 -41.85
N LEU A 38 5.77 0.17 -41.81
CA LEU A 38 6.23 -0.52 -40.60
C LEU A 38 7.72 -0.28 -40.29
N GLU A 39 8.47 0.35 -41.20
CA GLU A 39 9.92 0.56 -41.04
C GLU A 39 10.27 1.40 -39.80
N GLY A 40 9.35 2.28 -39.36
CA GLY A 40 9.50 3.09 -38.15
C GLY A 40 8.91 2.48 -36.89
N MET A 41 8.43 1.23 -36.91
CA MET A 41 7.84 0.58 -35.74
C MET A 41 8.94 0.23 -34.73
N VAL A 42 8.79 0.70 -33.49
CA VAL A 42 9.66 0.37 -32.37
C VAL A 42 8.88 -0.45 -31.35
N MET A 43 9.24 -1.71 -31.19
CA MET A 43 8.62 -2.57 -30.19
C MET A 43 9.33 -2.45 -28.84
N ASN A 44 8.56 -2.37 -27.77
CA ASN A 44 8.99 -2.45 -26.37
C ASN A 44 9.98 -1.37 -25.91
N ALA A 45 9.90 -0.16 -26.47
CA ALA A 45 10.82 0.93 -26.14
C ALA A 45 10.83 1.29 -24.63
N ASN A 46 9.67 1.21 -23.96
CA ASN A 46 9.53 1.61 -22.55
C ASN A 46 9.28 0.41 -21.61
N VAL A 47 9.47 -0.83 -22.08
CA VAL A 47 9.23 -2.03 -21.25
C VAL A 47 10.43 -2.29 -20.33
N VAL A 48 10.35 -1.78 -19.10
CA VAL A 48 11.37 -1.98 -18.06
C VAL A 48 11.21 -3.32 -17.35
N LYS A 49 12.19 -4.22 -17.48
CA LYS A 49 12.23 -5.51 -16.74
C LYS A 49 12.39 -5.28 -15.24
N ARG A 50 11.48 -5.84 -14.45
CA ARG A 50 11.55 -5.79 -12.99
C ARG A 50 12.44 -6.90 -12.46
N ASP A 51 13.24 -6.58 -11.44
CA ASP A 51 14.04 -7.56 -10.72
C ASP A 51 13.17 -8.29 -9.69
N MET A 52 13.23 -9.62 -9.70
CA MET A 52 12.41 -10.47 -8.85
C MET A 52 12.67 -10.24 -7.37
N LEU A 53 13.94 -10.11 -6.99
CA LEU A 53 14.30 -9.91 -5.58
C LEU A 53 13.80 -8.57 -5.05
N LYS A 54 13.82 -7.52 -5.86
CA LYS A 54 13.31 -6.20 -5.48
C LYS A 54 11.80 -6.24 -5.29
N VAL A 55 11.05 -6.88 -6.19
CA VAL A 55 9.59 -7.00 -6.06
C VAL A 55 9.21 -7.85 -4.83
N MET A 56 9.96 -8.92 -4.54
CA MET A 56 9.77 -9.69 -3.31
C MET A 56 10.05 -8.86 -2.06
N GLN A 57 11.13 -8.08 -2.08
CA GLN A 57 11.50 -7.18 -0.99
C GLN A 57 10.44 -6.12 -0.73
N ASP A 58 9.85 -5.54 -1.78
CA ASP A 58 8.76 -4.57 -1.66
C ASP A 58 7.47 -5.23 -1.13
N ALA A 59 7.20 -6.50 -1.49
CA ALA A 59 6.05 -7.26 -0.99
C ALA A 59 6.12 -7.57 0.52
N ILE A 60 7.29 -7.43 1.16
CA ILE A 60 7.45 -7.63 2.61
C ILE A 60 6.63 -6.59 3.38
N SER A 61 6.54 -5.34 2.91
CA SER A 61 5.74 -4.31 3.59
C SER A 61 4.25 -4.69 3.64
N ILE A 62 3.74 -5.38 2.61
CA ILE A 62 2.36 -5.90 2.60
C ILE A 62 2.18 -7.00 3.65
N SER A 63 3.14 -7.93 3.70
CA SER A 63 3.09 -9.07 4.63
C SER A 63 3.27 -8.66 6.08
N GLN A 64 4.10 -7.65 6.33
CA GLN A 64 4.25 -7.01 7.63
C GLN A 64 2.93 -6.39 8.08
N TYR A 65 2.25 -5.64 7.21
CA TYR A 65 0.98 -5.00 7.56
C TYR A 65 -0.17 -5.99 7.75
N LEU A 66 -0.18 -7.09 6.98
CA LEU A 66 -1.08 -8.21 7.22
C LEU A 66 -0.89 -8.77 8.64
N CYS A 67 0.36 -8.92 9.09
CA CYS A 67 0.66 -9.38 10.45
C CYS A 67 0.18 -8.38 11.51
N ILE A 68 0.34 -7.07 11.29
CA ILE A 68 -0.19 -6.00 12.14
C ILE A 68 -1.71 -6.17 12.35
N VAL A 69 -2.47 -6.32 11.27
CA VAL A 69 -3.92 -6.53 11.33
C VAL A 69 -4.28 -7.82 12.09
N VAL A 70 -3.56 -8.92 11.83
CA VAL A 70 -3.78 -10.19 12.53
C VAL A 70 -3.46 -10.07 14.02
N LEU A 71 -2.40 -9.35 14.41
CA LEU A 71 -2.06 -9.12 15.81
C LEU A 71 -3.17 -8.38 16.56
N VAL A 72 -3.81 -7.38 15.93
CA VAL A 72 -5.00 -6.73 16.51
C VAL A 72 -6.12 -7.74 16.78
N GLY A 73 -6.41 -8.60 15.81
CA GLY A 73 -7.39 -9.69 16.00
C GLY A 73 -6.98 -10.69 17.09
N LEU A 74 -5.69 -11.01 17.20
CA LEU A 74 -5.15 -11.92 18.22
C LEU A 74 -5.28 -11.34 19.62
N VAL A 75 -4.80 -10.12 19.85
CA VAL A 75 -4.86 -9.46 21.17
C VAL A 75 -6.33 -9.35 21.61
N TRP A 76 -7.21 -8.93 20.70
CA TRP A 76 -8.65 -8.90 20.98
C TRP A 76 -9.20 -10.29 21.33
N THR A 77 -8.84 -11.34 20.59
CA THR A 77 -9.29 -12.73 20.87
C THR A 77 -8.81 -13.21 22.24
N TYR A 78 -7.56 -12.93 22.60
CA TYR A 78 -6.99 -13.30 23.91
C TYR A 78 -7.63 -12.50 25.06
N THR A 79 -7.97 -11.22 24.85
CA THR A 79 -8.74 -10.43 25.81
C THR A 79 -10.16 -10.96 25.98
N LEU A 80 -10.85 -11.32 24.88
CA LEU A 80 -12.19 -11.92 24.95
C LEU A 80 -12.19 -13.26 25.70
N ARG A 81 -11.16 -14.09 25.51
CA ARG A 81 -10.98 -15.35 26.25
C ARG A 81 -10.54 -15.16 27.71
N SER A 82 -10.44 -13.90 28.18
CA SER A 82 -9.97 -13.55 29.53
C SER A 82 -8.58 -14.11 29.88
N THR A 83 -7.75 -14.36 28.86
CA THR A 83 -6.36 -14.80 29.05
C THR A 83 -5.41 -13.62 29.25
N LEU A 84 -5.74 -12.46 28.67
CA LEU A 84 -5.05 -11.20 28.93
C LEU A 84 -5.85 -10.39 29.93
N ASP A 85 -5.23 -10.13 31.08
CA ASP A 85 -5.79 -9.28 32.10
C ASP A 85 -5.72 -7.79 31.70
N GLU A 86 -6.53 -6.96 32.34
CA GLU A 86 -6.62 -5.52 32.04
C GLU A 86 -5.26 -4.82 32.22
N SER A 87 -4.54 -5.19 33.29
CA SER A 87 -3.22 -4.64 33.58
C SER A 87 -2.19 -5.06 32.54
N SER A 88 -2.21 -6.33 32.11
CA SER A 88 -1.29 -6.83 31.08
C SER A 88 -1.48 -6.11 29.75
N LEU A 89 -2.72 -5.80 29.38
CA LEU A 89 -3.02 -5.05 28.16
C LEU A 89 -2.55 -3.60 28.24
N LEU A 90 -2.72 -2.93 29.38
CA LEU A 90 -2.20 -1.58 29.60
C LEU A 90 -0.66 -1.54 29.59
N TYR A 91 -0.01 -2.55 30.17
CA TYR A 91 1.46 -2.68 30.08
C TYR A 91 1.91 -2.86 28.64
N LEU A 92 1.16 -3.60 27.83
CA LEU A 92 1.42 -3.76 26.42
C LEU A 92 1.30 -2.42 25.69
N ASP A 93 0.23 -1.64 25.92
CA ASP A 93 0.05 -0.31 25.32
C ASP A 93 1.16 0.67 25.71
N VAL A 94 1.56 0.70 26.98
CA VAL A 94 2.65 1.55 27.46
C VAL A 94 3.98 1.12 26.84
N SER A 95 4.24 -0.18 26.78
CA SER A 95 5.45 -0.73 26.15
C SER A 95 5.50 -0.43 24.66
N LEU A 96 4.37 -0.56 23.95
CA LEU A 96 4.29 -0.31 22.51
C LEU A 96 4.53 1.17 22.23
N LEU A 97 3.85 2.07 22.95
CA LEU A 97 4.05 3.51 22.84
C LEU A 97 5.49 3.92 23.17
N GLY A 98 6.06 3.39 24.26
CA GLY A 98 7.43 3.65 24.68
C GLY A 98 8.45 3.16 23.64
N SER A 99 8.25 1.96 23.10
CA SER A 99 9.12 1.41 22.05
C SER A 99 9.02 2.20 20.74
N GLY A 100 7.82 2.62 20.33
CA GLY A 100 7.63 3.47 19.15
C GLY A 100 8.30 4.83 19.30
N PHE A 101 8.19 5.44 20.48
CA PHE A 101 8.88 6.70 20.79
C PHE A 101 10.40 6.53 20.82
N LEU A 102 10.91 5.42 21.37
CA LEU A 102 12.33 5.11 21.36
C LEU A 102 12.86 4.98 19.93
N VAL A 103 12.15 4.27 19.05
CA VAL A 103 12.53 4.15 17.63
C VAL A 103 12.57 5.52 16.97
N LEU A 104 11.57 6.37 17.22
CA LEU A 104 11.52 7.72 16.66
C LEU A 104 12.71 8.56 17.13
N LEU A 105 13.07 8.48 18.41
CA LEU A 105 14.22 9.21 18.98
C LEU A 105 15.57 8.70 18.44
N LEU A 106 15.71 7.39 18.23
CA LEU A 106 16.93 6.79 17.68
C LEU A 106 17.10 7.03 16.17
N THR A 107 16.00 7.27 15.46
CA THR A 107 15.99 7.37 13.99
C THR A 107 16.03 8.82 13.51
N GLU A 108 15.44 9.76 14.24
CA GLU A 108 15.42 11.18 13.88
C GLU A 108 16.64 11.90 14.48
N GLU A 109 17.47 12.52 13.63
CA GLU A 109 18.76 13.06 14.04
C GLU A 109 18.68 14.29 14.96
N MET A 110 17.58 15.06 14.93
CA MET A 110 17.42 16.29 15.74
C MET A 110 15.96 16.51 16.18
N LEU A 111 15.52 15.87 17.27
CA LEU A 111 14.22 16.18 17.85
C LEU A 111 14.32 17.43 18.76
N SER A 112 13.68 18.54 18.39
CA SER A 112 13.62 19.71 19.28
C SER A 112 12.75 19.43 20.52
N LEU A 113 13.12 20.00 21.68
CA LEU A 113 12.36 19.84 22.92
C LEU A 113 10.90 20.33 22.78
N ASN A 114 10.67 21.39 22.01
CA ASN A 114 9.34 21.91 21.76
C ASN A 114 8.47 20.92 20.97
N LEU A 115 9.05 20.27 19.96
CA LEU A 115 8.36 19.23 19.19
C LEU A 115 8.07 17.99 20.05
N LEU A 116 9.02 17.62 20.92
CA LEU A 116 8.84 16.53 21.89
C LEU A 116 7.65 16.81 22.82
N LEU A 117 7.61 17.99 23.43
CA LEU A 117 6.51 18.40 24.30
C LEU A 117 5.18 18.42 23.55
N HIS A 118 5.17 18.87 22.30
CA HIS A 118 3.98 18.85 21.46
C HIS A 118 3.47 17.42 21.21
N TYR A 119 4.36 16.47 20.91
CA TYR A 119 3.97 15.06 20.76
C TYR A 119 3.46 14.46 22.05
N LEU A 120 4.13 14.68 23.19
CA LEU A 120 3.67 14.18 24.49
C LEU A 120 2.29 14.72 24.84
N LEU A 121 2.06 16.01 24.60
CA LEU A 121 0.78 16.68 24.85
C LEU A 121 -0.33 16.15 23.92
N ASN A 122 -0.04 15.90 22.64
CA ASN A 122 -1.01 15.28 21.72
C ASN A 122 -1.35 13.84 22.13
N VAL A 123 -0.36 13.04 22.53
CA VAL A 123 -0.57 11.68 23.03
C VAL A 123 -1.41 11.71 24.32
N PHE A 124 -1.14 12.66 25.21
CA PHE A 124 -1.93 12.87 26.43
C PHE A 124 -3.39 13.22 26.11
N PHE A 125 -3.64 14.18 25.21
CA PHE A 125 -5.00 14.52 24.81
C PHE A 125 -5.73 13.35 24.14
N PHE A 126 -5.03 12.63 23.26
CA PHE A 126 -5.58 11.47 22.57
C PHE A 126 -5.97 10.33 23.52
N THR A 127 -5.06 9.95 24.41
CA THR A 127 -5.31 8.89 25.43
C THR A 127 -6.43 9.29 26.38
N THR A 128 -6.44 10.54 26.86
CA THR A 128 -7.51 11.06 27.72
C THR A 128 -8.86 11.05 26.99
N GLY A 129 -8.90 11.50 25.74
CA GLY A 129 -10.10 11.49 24.91
C GLY A 129 -10.67 10.08 24.73
N LEU A 130 -9.82 9.10 24.41
CA LEU A 130 -10.22 7.70 24.30
C LEU A 130 -10.77 7.14 25.61
N PHE A 131 -10.16 7.48 26.74
CA PHE A 131 -10.62 7.03 28.06
C PHE A 131 -12.01 7.58 28.39
N VAL A 132 -12.24 8.87 28.14
CA VAL A 132 -13.54 9.51 28.38
C VAL A 132 -14.62 8.94 27.46
N LEU A 133 -14.29 8.60 26.21
CA LEU A 133 -15.23 8.02 25.25
C LEU A 133 -15.44 6.51 25.40
N ALA A 134 -14.64 5.81 26.21
CA ALA A 134 -14.73 4.36 26.39
C ALA A 134 -16.13 3.83 26.75
N PRO A 135 -16.94 4.48 27.63
CA PRO A 135 -18.31 4.05 27.90
C PRO A 135 -19.23 4.15 26.67
N ILE A 136 -18.98 5.13 25.80
CA ILE A 136 -19.74 5.32 24.56
C ILE A 136 -19.39 4.20 23.59
N TYR A 137 -18.10 3.92 23.39
CA TYR A 137 -17.65 2.82 22.55
C TYR A 137 -18.20 1.47 23.01
N GLN A 138 -18.28 1.25 24.33
CA GLN A 138 -18.85 0.03 24.89
C GLN A 138 -20.33 -0.15 24.56
N THR A 139 -21.10 0.94 24.59
CA THR A 139 -22.58 0.88 24.48
C THR A 139 -23.09 1.06 23.04
N LEU A 140 -22.26 1.57 22.13
CA LEU A 140 -22.62 1.97 20.76
C LEU A 140 -23.37 0.89 19.98
N THR A 141 -22.91 -0.36 20.06
CA THR A 141 -23.40 -1.46 19.23
C THR A 141 -24.26 -2.44 20.02
N ARG A 142 -24.68 -2.11 21.24
CA ARG A 142 -25.36 -3.05 22.16
C ARG A 142 -26.67 -3.61 21.60
N SER A 143 -27.37 -2.84 20.78
CA SER A 143 -28.62 -3.23 20.12
C SER A 143 -28.44 -4.09 18.87
N ILE A 144 -27.21 -4.24 18.36
CA ILE A 144 -26.90 -4.98 17.14
C ILE A 144 -26.45 -6.41 17.50
N SER A 145 -26.89 -7.39 16.70
CA SER A 145 -26.49 -8.79 16.88
C SER A 145 -24.98 -8.99 16.68
N SER A 146 -24.38 -9.89 17.46
CA SER A 146 -22.95 -10.18 17.37
C SER A 146 -22.54 -10.66 15.99
N ASP A 147 -23.35 -11.49 15.32
CA ASP A 147 -23.05 -12.02 13.98
C ASP A 147 -22.95 -10.90 12.93
N THR A 148 -23.82 -9.88 13.03
CA THR A 148 -23.76 -8.70 12.17
C THR A 148 -22.49 -7.91 12.43
N ILE A 149 -22.14 -7.71 13.70
CA ILE A 149 -20.91 -7.02 14.08
C ILE A 149 -19.68 -7.76 13.53
N TRP A 150 -19.63 -9.09 13.65
CA TRP A 150 -18.57 -9.92 13.07
C TRP A 150 -18.44 -9.72 11.56
N ALA A 151 -19.56 -9.83 10.84
CA ALA A 151 -19.57 -9.71 9.39
C ALA A 151 -19.11 -8.32 8.92
N VAL A 152 -19.60 -7.26 9.56
CA VAL A 152 -19.23 -5.88 9.19
C VAL A 152 -17.78 -5.59 9.57
N THR A 153 -17.30 -6.01 10.74
CA THR A 153 -15.89 -5.84 11.13
C THR A 153 -14.96 -6.53 10.14
N VAL A 154 -15.22 -7.79 9.78
CA VAL A 154 -14.39 -8.51 8.80
C VAL A 154 -14.40 -7.79 7.46
N SER A 155 -15.57 -7.30 7.01
CA SER A 155 -15.69 -6.52 5.78
C SER A 155 -14.90 -5.21 5.83
N LEU A 156 -14.92 -4.49 6.95
CA LEU A 156 -14.16 -3.26 7.17
C LEU A 156 -12.66 -3.52 7.23
N VAL A 157 -12.21 -4.61 7.84
CA VAL A 157 -10.81 -5.02 7.87
C VAL A 157 -10.32 -5.39 6.46
N ILE A 158 -11.14 -6.09 5.68
CA ILE A 158 -10.83 -6.38 4.27
C ILE A 158 -10.73 -5.07 3.47
N LEU A 159 -11.70 -4.17 3.61
CA LEU A 159 -11.69 -2.85 2.98
C LEU A 159 -10.44 -2.06 3.36
N HIS A 160 -10.09 -2.06 4.64
CA HIS A 160 -8.90 -1.43 5.17
C HIS A 160 -7.63 -1.97 4.50
N LEU A 161 -7.47 -3.29 4.44
CA LEU A 161 -6.33 -3.95 3.78
C LEU A 161 -6.24 -3.59 2.28
N PHE A 162 -7.35 -3.52 1.55
CA PHE A 162 -7.32 -3.17 0.13
C PHE A 162 -6.99 -1.69 -0.13
N LEU A 163 -7.42 -0.80 0.76
CA LEU A 163 -7.27 0.65 0.59
C LEU A 163 -6.02 1.22 1.28
N HIS A 164 -5.30 0.42 2.07
CA HIS A 164 -4.11 0.87 2.77
C HIS A 164 -2.97 1.20 1.79
N ASP A 165 -2.27 2.31 2.00
CA ASP A 165 -1.07 2.64 1.23
C ASP A 165 0.14 1.90 1.81
N TYR A 166 0.59 0.85 1.13
CA TYR A 166 1.74 0.04 1.53
C TYR A 166 3.10 0.67 1.20
N SER A 167 3.11 1.82 0.50
CA SER A 167 4.33 2.46 0.00
C SER A 167 4.98 3.39 1.02
N GLY A 168 4.23 3.87 2.01
CA GLY A 168 4.70 4.86 2.99
C GLY A 168 3.83 4.97 4.25
N SER A 169 4.17 5.92 5.13
CA SER A 169 3.38 6.20 6.34
C SER A 169 2.15 7.06 6.02
N THR A 170 1.00 6.73 6.60
CA THR A 170 -0.22 7.56 6.56
C THR A 170 -0.08 8.83 7.39
N VAL A 171 0.79 8.80 8.41
CA VAL A 171 1.16 9.97 9.23
C VAL A 171 2.43 10.55 8.65
N THR A 172 2.34 11.72 8.04
CA THR A 172 3.48 12.48 7.55
C THR A 172 4.19 13.17 8.70
N ALA A 173 5.52 13.13 8.71
CA ALA A 173 6.31 13.99 9.58
C ALA A 173 6.03 15.47 9.23
N PRO A 174 6.11 16.41 10.20
CA PRO A 174 5.92 17.83 9.93
C PRO A 174 6.86 18.30 8.80
N GLY A 175 6.29 18.70 7.66
CA GLY A 175 7.04 19.21 6.49
C GLY A 175 7.04 18.31 5.23
N ALA A 176 6.43 17.12 5.25
CA ALA A 176 6.30 16.31 4.03
C ALA A 176 5.15 16.81 3.13
N LEU A 177 5.47 17.10 1.86
CA LEU A 177 4.61 17.74 0.86
C LEU A 177 3.43 16.88 0.35
N LYS A 178 3.32 15.61 0.79
CA LYS A 178 2.34 14.67 0.25
C LYS A 178 1.10 14.62 1.14
N ASN A 179 0.01 15.20 0.66
CA ASN A 179 -1.30 15.08 1.31
C ASN A 179 -1.75 13.60 1.35
N PRO A 180 -2.42 13.16 2.43
CA PRO A 180 -2.98 11.82 2.50
C PRO A 180 -3.97 11.62 1.34
N THR A 181 -3.86 10.47 0.65
CA THR A 181 -4.80 10.13 -0.42
C THR A 181 -6.17 9.83 0.16
N LEU A 182 -7.24 10.08 -0.62
CA LEU A 182 -8.60 9.74 -0.21
C LEU A 182 -8.72 8.26 0.20
N THR A 183 -8.07 7.37 -0.56
CA THR A 183 -7.97 5.94 -0.31
C THR A 183 -7.38 5.63 1.08
N SER A 184 -6.27 6.28 1.43
CA SER A 184 -5.64 6.12 2.74
C SER A 184 -6.53 6.59 3.88
N SER A 185 -7.26 7.70 3.70
CA SER A 185 -8.19 8.22 4.70
C SER A 185 -9.38 7.28 4.92
N ILE A 186 -9.94 6.70 3.85
CA ILE A 186 -11.00 5.69 3.95
C ILE A 186 -10.47 4.44 4.66
N SER A 187 -9.26 4.00 4.31
CA SER A 187 -8.61 2.85 4.96
C SER A 187 -8.47 3.04 6.47
N LEU A 188 -7.92 4.17 6.93
CA LEU A 188 -7.76 4.46 8.35
C LEU A 188 -9.12 4.56 9.06
N ASN A 189 -10.11 5.23 8.47
CA ASN A 189 -11.44 5.30 9.07
C ASN A 189 -12.08 3.91 9.19
N ALA A 190 -11.90 3.05 8.19
CA ALA A 190 -12.40 1.67 8.23
C ALA A 190 -11.76 0.86 9.37
N SER A 191 -10.45 0.99 9.61
CA SER A 191 -9.79 0.29 10.72
C SER A 191 -10.21 0.83 12.09
N VAL A 192 -10.40 2.14 12.22
CA VAL A 192 -10.91 2.76 13.46
C VAL A 192 -12.32 2.24 13.77
N VAL A 193 -13.23 2.24 12.80
CA VAL A 193 -14.60 1.74 12.99
C VAL A 193 -14.61 0.24 13.30
N ALA A 194 -13.78 -0.55 12.60
CA ALA A 194 -13.62 -1.97 12.90
C ALA A 194 -13.13 -2.20 14.34
N SER A 195 -12.19 -1.38 14.81
CA SER A 195 -11.65 -1.42 16.18
C SER A 195 -12.74 -1.11 17.21
N VAL A 196 -13.57 -0.09 16.96
CA VAL A 196 -14.72 0.25 17.82
C VAL A 196 -15.69 -0.94 17.91
N PHE A 197 -15.98 -1.58 16.78
CA PHE A 197 -16.91 -2.71 16.74
C PHE A 197 -16.41 -3.92 17.53
N ILE A 198 -15.13 -4.29 17.43
CA ILE A 198 -14.58 -5.38 18.25
C ILE A 198 -14.48 -5.00 19.73
N ALA A 199 -14.08 -3.77 20.04
CA ALA A 199 -13.94 -3.30 21.42
C ALA A 199 -15.29 -3.24 22.12
N SER A 200 -16.35 -2.81 21.43
CA SER A 200 -17.71 -2.70 21.96
C SER A 200 -18.32 -4.01 22.46
N ARG A 201 -17.69 -5.16 22.19
CA ARG A 201 -18.11 -6.49 22.69
C ARG A 201 -17.42 -6.89 23.99
N LEU A 202 -16.47 -6.09 24.49
CA LEU A 202 -15.77 -6.39 25.73
C LEU A 202 -16.61 -6.04 26.97
N PRO A 203 -16.55 -6.86 28.03
CA PRO A 203 -17.40 -6.69 29.20
C PRO A 203 -16.98 -5.51 30.08
N SER A 204 -15.71 -5.13 30.10
CA SER A 204 -15.16 -4.07 30.96
C SER A 204 -14.81 -2.80 30.18
N ARG A 205 -15.15 -1.64 30.74
CA ARG A 205 -14.79 -0.33 30.17
C ARG A 205 -13.27 -0.16 30.00
N LEU A 206 -12.48 -0.69 30.93
CA LEU A 206 -11.02 -0.62 30.87
C LEU A 206 -10.48 -1.47 29.72
N GLN A 207 -11.06 -2.65 29.49
CA GLN A 207 -10.71 -3.48 28.33
C GLN A 207 -11.08 -2.80 27.01
N VAL A 208 -12.24 -2.12 26.93
CA VAL A 208 -12.63 -1.33 25.76
C VAL A 208 -11.60 -0.23 25.49
N PHE A 209 -11.25 0.54 26.52
CA PHE A 209 -10.25 1.59 26.41
C PHE A 209 -8.90 1.04 25.92
N ALA A 210 -8.38 -0.01 26.57
CA ALA A 210 -7.07 -0.56 26.27
C ALA A 210 -7.02 -1.23 24.88
N ILE A 211 -8.04 -1.99 24.46
CA ILE A 211 -8.10 -2.54 23.09
C ILE A 211 -8.22 -1.43 22.03
N MET A 212 -9.00 -0.38 22.31
CA MET A 212 -9.07 0.77 21.41
C MET A 212 -7.73 1.48 21.30
N LEU A 213 -7.05 1.70 22.43
CA LEU A 213 -5.73 2.32 22.47
C LEU A 213 -4.72 1.46 21.70
N PHE A 214 -4.66 0.15 21.96
CA PHE A 214 -3.81 -0.80 21.24
C PHE A 214 -4.04 -0.75 19.73
N SER A 215 -5.30 -0.87 19.30
CA SER A 215 -5.66 -0.91 17.88
C SER A 215 -5.26 0.39 17.18
N LEU A 216 -5.46 1.53 17.83
CA LEU A 216 -5.08 2.83 17.28
C LEU A 216 -3.56 3.04 17.29
N GLN A 217 -2.86 2.59 18.33
CA GLN A 217 -1.40 2.60 18.37
C GLN A 217 -0.83 1.84 17.17
N VAL A 218 -1.35 0.65 16.93
CA VAL A 218 -0.90 -0.23 15.85
C VAL A 218 -1.30 0.33 14.47
N PHE A 219 -2.55 0.74 14.25
CA PHE A 219 -2.99 1.21 12.92
C PHE A 219 -2.47 2.59 12.54
N LEU A 220 -2.32 3.52 13.49
CA LEU A 220 -1.86 4.88 13.19
C LEU A 220 -0.33 5.01 13.26
N PHE A 221 0.31 4.42 14.28
CA PHE A 221 1.73 4.67 14.54
C PHE A 221 2.65 3.57 13.99
N ALA A 222 2.22 2.33 13.81
CA ALA A 222 3.09 1.31 13.23
C ALA A 222 3.56 1.64 11.79
N PRO A 223 2.73 2.24 10.90
CA PRO A 223 3.21 2.73 9.61
C PRO A 223 4.32 3.77 9.73
N LEU A 224 4.21 4.68 10.71
CA LEU A 224 5.23 5.70 10.99
C LEU A 224 6.54 5.06 11.49
N VAL A 225 6.45 4.15 12.45
CA VAL A 225 7.62 3.42 12.98
C VAL A 225 8.32 2.64 11.87
N THR A 226 7.55 1.96 11.02
CA THR A 226 8.08 1.21 9.87
C THR A 226 8.77 2.13 8.86
N TYR A 227 8.17 3.28 8.59
CA TYR A 227 8.76 4.29 7.71
C TYR A 227 10.10 4.82 8.27
N CYS A 228 10.15 5.17 9.55
CA CYS A 228 11.39 5.60 10.22
C CYS A 228 12.47 4.51 10.09
N ILE A 229 12.16 3.28 10.47
CA ILE A 229 13.08 2.14 10.38
C ILE A 229 13.60 1.95 8.95
N LYS A 230 12.70 1.99 7.95
CA LYS A 230 13.05 1.84 6.53
C LYS A 230 13.95 2.97 6.03
N LYS A 231 13.70 4.21 6.47
CA LYS A 231 14.52 5.40 6.14
C LYS A 231 15.92 5.29 6.76
N TYR A 232 16.03 4.77 7.98
CA TYR A 232 17.31 4.60 8.67
C TYR A 232 18.15 3.47 8.07
N SER A 233 17.58 2.27 7.95
CA SER A 233 18.28 1.11 7.41
C SER A 233 17.32 0.08 6.86
N PHE A 234 17.49 -0.23 5.57
CA PHE A 234 16.69 -1.25 4.90
C PHE A 234 16.88 -2.65 5.52
N HIS A 235 18.08 -2.99 5.98
CA HIS A 235 18.33 -4.27 6.66
C HIS A 235 17.59 -4.36 8.00
N LEU A 236 17.50 -3.26 8.75
CA LEU A 236 16.75 -3.21 10.00
C LEU A 236 15.26 -3.41 9.72
N HIS A 237 14.72 -2.77 8.68
CA HIS A 237 13.34 -2.98 8.23
C HIS A 237 13.05 -4.44 7.92
N LEU A 238 13.94 -5.14 7.19
CA LEU A 238 13.78 -6.56 6.92
C LEU A 238 13.80 -7.39 8.21
N CYS A 239 14.77 -7.16 9.10
CA CYS A 239 14.87 -7.86 10.38
C CYS A 239 13.62 -7.67 11.24
N PHE A 240 13.14 -6.43 11.35
CA PHE A 240 11.91 -6.10 12.06
C PHE A 240 10.69 -6.79 11.44
N SER A 241 10.57 -6.77 10.11
CA SER A 241 9.46 -7.42 9.38
C SER A 241 9.43 -8.93 9.61
N PHE A 242 10.57 -9.62 9.45
CA PHE A 242 10.64 -11.05 9.66
C PHE A 242 10.41 -11.42 11.13
N SER A 243 10.90 -10.61 12.07
CA SER A 243 10.64 -10.81 13.51
C SER A 243 9.14 -10.68 13.81
N LEU A 244 8.47 -9.67 13.28
CA LEU A 244 7.03 -9.46 13.44
C LEU A 244 6.23 -10.62 12.85
N MET A 245 6.59 -11.08 11.65
CA MET A 245 5.96 -12.24 11.01
C MET A 245 6.12 -13.51 11.86
N ALA A 246 7.34 -13.77 12.37
CA ALA A 246 7.62 -14.94 13.20
C ALA A 246 6.82 -14.93 14.51
N VAL A 247 6.79 -13.77 15.20
CA VAL A 247 6.01 -13.59 16.43
C VAL A 247 4.52 -13.79 16.18
N THR A 248 3.99 -13.18 15.10
CA THR A 248 2.58 -13.32 14.73
C THR A 248 2.23 -14.77 14.44
N LEU A 249 3.03 -15.47 13.63
CA LEU A 249 2.84 -16.88 13.33
C LEU A 249 2.89 -17.76 14.58
N ALA A 250 3.79 -17.48 15.53
CA ALA A 250 3.87 -18.20 16.79
C ALA A 250 2.57 -18.06 17.61
N PHE A 251 2.04 -16.83 17.75
CA PHE A 251 0.79 -16.59 18.48
C PHE A 251 -0.45 -17.15 17.76
N VAL A 252 -0.47 -17.17 16.43
CA VAL A 252 -1.54 -17.84 15.67
C VAL A 252 -1.46 -19.35 15.86
N TYR A 253 -0.25 -19.93 15.88
CA TYR A 253 -0.05 -21.36 16.12
C TYR A 253 -0.57 -21.79 17.49
N THR A 254 -0.30 -21.00 18.55
CA THR A 254 -0.84 -21.26 19.89
C THR A 254 -2.35 -21.11 19.95
N LEU A 255 -2.95 -20.27 19.10
CA LEU A 255 -4.40 -20.11 19.03
C LEU A 255 -5.07 -21.27 18.30
N HIS A 256 -4.67 -21.56 17.06
CA HIS A 256 -5.29 -22.58 16.23
C HIS A 256 -4.44 -22.99 15.01
N ARG A 257 -4.21 -24.30 14.83
CA ARG A 257 -3.35 -24.84 13.74
C ARG A 257 -3.85 -24.53 12.33
N LEU A 258 -5.17 -24.55 12.09
CA LEU A 258 -5.68 -24.18 10.75
C LEU A 258 -5.42 -22.71 10.43
N LEU A 259 -5.59 -21.81 11.41
CA LEU A 259 -5.33 -20.39 11.19
C LEU A 259 -3.85 -20.14 10.90
N PHE A 260 -2.96 -20.92 11.53
CA PHE A 260 -1.53 -20.88 11.26
C PHE A 260 -1.22 -21.28 9.82
N VAL A 261 -1.77 -22.40 9.33
CA VAL A 261 -1.57 -22.86 7.96
C VAL A 261 -2.12 -21.84 6.96
N LEU A 262 -3.31 -21.27 7.23
CA LEU A 262 -3.91 -20.25 6.37
C LEU A 262 -3.07 -18.97 6.32
N LEU A 263 -2.61 -18.46 7.47
CA LEU A 263 -1.76 -17.27 7.51
C LEU A 263 -0.41 -17.51 6.84
N LEU A 264 0.24 -18.64 7.13
CA LEU A 264 1.51 -18.99 6.49
C LEU A 264 1.36 -19.10 4.97
N GLY A 265 0.31 -19.77 4.50
CA GLY A 265 -0.03 -19.85 3.08
C GLY A 265 -0.24 -18.48 2.46
N LEU A 266 -0.98 -17.58 3.13
CA LEU A 266 -1.22 -16.22 2.68
C LEU A 266 0.07 -15.38 2.63
N LEU A 267 0.94 -15.48 3.64
CA LEU A 267 2.23 -14.77 3.65
C LEU A 267 3.14 -15.26 2.51
N VAL A 268 3.24 -16.57 2.28
CA VAL A 268 4.01 -17.13 1.15
C VAL A 268 3.39 -16.71 -0.18
N PHE A 269 2.07 -16.71 -0.27
CA PHE A 269 1.35 -16.28 -1.46
C PHE A 269 1.69 -14.82 -1.81
N VAL A 270 1.59 -13.91 -0.85
CA VAL A 270 1.85 -12.48 -1.07
C VAL A 270 3.33 -12.20 -1.32
N THR A 271 4.25 -12.82 -0.59
CA THR A 271 5.70 -12.54 -0.70
C THR A 271 6.40 -13.21 -1.87
N VAL A 272 5.92 -14.38 -2.32
CA VAL A 272 6.60 -15.19 -3.34
C VAL A 272 5.73 -15.36 -4.58
N VAL A 273 4.51 -15.87 -4.40
CA VAL A 273 3.65 -16.26 -5.53
C VAL A 273 3.19 -15.05 -6.32
N CYS A 274 2.75 -13.98 -5.65
CA CYS A 274 2.33 -12.74 -6.31
C CYS A 274 3.47 -12.06 -7.09
N PRO A 275 4.67 -11.82 -6.53
CA PRO A 275 5.82 -11.32 -7.29
C PRO A 275 6.19 -12.21 -8.47
N TYR A 276 6.19 -13.53 -8.29
CA TYR A 276 6.45 -14.47 -9.38
C TYR A 276 5.42 -14.33 -10.51
N TRP A 277 4.13 -14.28 -10.19
CA TRP A 277 3.07 -14.08 -11.17
C TRP A 277 3.18 -12.72 -11.86
N LEU A 278 3.51 -11.66 -11.13
CA LEU A 278 3.68 -10.32 -11.69
C LEU A 278 4.76 -10.32 -12.77
N ILE A 279 5.88 -10.99 -12.52
CA ILE A 279 7.00 -11.08 -13.48
C ILE A 279 6.63 -11.94 -14.67
N ARG A 280 5.92 -13.06 -14.46
CA ARG A 280 5.41 -13.88 -15.57
C ARG A 280 4.42 -13.13 -16.43
N MET A 281 3.52 -12.34 -15.82
CA MET A 281 2.58 -11.51 -16.56
C MET A 281 3.29 -10.42 -17.37
N GLN A 282 4.44 -9.95 -16.89
CA GLN A 282 5.24 -8.97 -17.60
C GLN A 282 5.78 -9.48 -18.94
N GLU A 283 5.97 -10.79 -19.12
CA GLU A 283 6.36 -11.39 -20.41
C GLU A 283 5.32 -11.15 -21.51
N TYR A 284 4.04 -10.98 -21.14
CA TYR A 284 2.96 -10.65 -22.07
C TYR A 284 2.78 -9.15 -22.30
N LYS A 285 3.56 -8.29 -21.62
CA LYS A 285 3.51 -6.85 -21.85
C LYS A 285 4.22 -6.52 -23.16
N PHE A 286 3.43 -6.15 -24.16
CA PHE A 286 3.91 -5.74 -25.47
C PHE A 286 3.52 -4.28 -25.73
N GLU A 287 4.49 -3.47 -26.11
CA GLU A 287 4.28 -2.08 -26.51
C GLU A 287 4.72 -1.93 -27.96
N ILE A 288 3.85 -1.42 -28.82
CA ILE A 288 4.20 -1.04 -30.18
C ILE A 288 4.19 0.48 -30.20
N ASN A 289 5.34 1.06 -30.48
CA ASN A 289 5.46 2.48 -30.75
C ASN A 289 5.68 2.71 -32.24
N GLY A 290 5.17 3.81 -32.74
CA GLY A 290 5.29 4.22 -34.13
C GLY A 290 5.61 5.71 -34.25
N PRO A 291 6.01 6.16 -35.45
CA PRO A 291 6.25 7.57 -35.72
C PRO A 291 4.96 8.43 -35.72
N TRP A 292 3.81 7.79 -35.52
CA TRP A 292 2.49 8.41 -35.39
C TRP A 292 1.97 8.42 -33.95
N ASP A 293 2.77 8.00 -32.97
CA ASP A 293 2.38 8.04 -31.56
C ASP A 293 2.19 9.47 -31.06
N GLU A 294 1.43 9.59 -29.97
CA GLU A 294 1.21 10.85 -29.29
C GLU A 294 2.53 11.54 -28.95
N ALA A 295 2.64 12.83 -29.30
CA ALA A 295 3.81 13.63 -29.00
C ALA A 295 4.00 13.72 -27.47
N LYS A 296 5.12 13.18 -26.98
CA LYS A 296 5.51 13.32 -25.58
C LYS A 296 6.20 14.66 -25.38
N LEU A 297 5.85 15.37 -24.30
CA LEU A 297 6.57 16.56 -23.89
C LEU A 297 8.00 16.15 -23.48
N CYS A 298 9.02 16.67 -24.18
CA CYS A 298 10.44 16.33 -23.93
C CYS A 298 11.06 17.12 -22.77
N PHE A 299 10.25 17.73 -21.90
CA PHE A 299 10.73 18.48 -20.74
C PHE A 299 10.04 17.92 -19.50
N ASP A 300 10.80 17.75 -18.42
CA ASP A 300 10.24 17.38 -17.13
C ASP A 300 9.28 18.50 -16.68
N ILE A 301 8.03 18.13 -16.45
CA ILE A 301 7.08 18.99 -15.76
C ILE A 301 7.54 18.98 -14.31
N THR A 302 8.41 19.92 -13.95
CA THR A 302 8.68 20.23 -12.54
C THR A 302 7.48 20.99 -12.01
N ASP A 303 6.64 20.30 -11.24
CA ASP A 303 5.64 20.93 -10.35
C ASP A 303 6.31 21.75 -9.24
#